data_AF-A0A2N0I285-F1
#
_entry.id   AF-A0A2N0I285-F1
#
_cell.length_a   1.000
_cell.length_b   1.000
_cell.length_c   1.000
_cell.angle_alpha   90.00
_cell.angle_beta   90.00
_cell.angle_gamma   90.00
#
_symmetry.space_group_name_H-M   'P 1'
#
loop_
_entity.id
_entity.type
_entity.pdbx_description
1 polymer ?
#
loop_
_entity_poly.entity_id
_entity_poly.type
_entity_poly.pdbx_seq_one_letter_code
_entity_poly.pdbx_strand_id
1 'polypeptide(L)'
;MTRPICLQVYISSELSALIRKAAKAKRISMSEWVRALLANACAEEDLASRLSTSIERISRQSVFMMVGVDALLAGHSDNRLRERAHQAYARKCKELGLVPGTDEGGSNEA
;
A
#
# COMPACT_ATOMS: atom_id res chain seq x y z
N MET A 1 -12.26 33.15 6.38
CA MET A 1 -11.07 32.81 5.57
C MET A 1 -9.85 32.92 6.47
N THR A 2 -9.10 31.84 6.66
CA THR A 2 -7.89 31.82 7.50
C THR A 2 -6.75 32.55 6.78
N ARG A 3 -5.98 33.35 7.52
CA ARG A 3 -4.82 34.06 6.96
C ARG A 3 -3.70 33.06 6.62
N PRO A 4 -3.01 33.23 5.48
CA PRO A 4 -1.85 32.39 5.16
C PRO A 4 -0.70 32.65 6.16
N ILE A 5 0.01 31.58 6.54
CA ILE A 5 1.20 31.63 7.40
C ILE A 5 2.43 31.71 6.50
N CYS A 6 3.36 32.61 6.82
CA CYS A 6 4.64 32.70 6.11
C CYS A 6 5.63 31.66 6.65
N LEU A 7 6.16 30.83 5.75
CA LEU A 7 7.23 29.88 6.05
C LEU A 7 8.56 30.44 5.53
N GLN A 8 9.54 30.65 6.43
CA GLN A 8 10.90 31.06 6.08
C GLN A 8 11.84 29.87 6.22
N VAL A 9 12.61 29.57 5.16
CA VAL A 9 13.54 28.44 5.11
C VAL A 9 14.82 28.87 4.41
N TYR A 10 15.96 28.45 4.96
CA TYR A 10 17.25 28.60 4.30
C TYR A 10 17.43 27.52 3.24
N ILE A 11 17.74 27.92 2.01
CA ILE A 11 17.98 27.02 0.88
C ILE A 11 19.27 27.41 0.15
N SER A 12 19.87 26.45 -0.55
CA SER A 12 21.02 26.72 -1.40
C SER A 12 20.63 27.63 -2.59
N SER A 13 21.62 28.35 -3.12
CA SER A 13 21.45 29.17 -4.33
C SER A 13 21.00 28.33 -5.53
N GLU A 14 21.52 27.11 -5.66
CA GLU A 14 21.15 26.15 -6.69
C GLU A 14 19.67 25.76 -6.59
N LEU A 15 19.19 25.39 -5.41
CA LEU A 15 17.78 25.04 -5.20
C LEU A 15 16.86 26.22 -5.50
N SER A 16 17.24 27.44 -5.09
CA SER A 16 16.50 28.66 -5.42
C SER A 16 16.37 28.88 -6.94
N ALA A 17 17.45 28.62 -7.69
CA ALA A 17 17.44 28.71 -9.15
C ALA A 17 16.51 27.66 -9.79
N LEU A 18 16.52 26.42 -9.27
CA LEU A 18 15.63 25.34 -9.72
C LEU A 18 14.16 25.68 -9.47
N ILE A 19 13.81 26.17 -8.27
CA ILE A 19 12.44 26.59 -7.92
C ILE A 19 11.98 27.70 -8.86
N ARG A 20 12.83 28.71 -9.09
CA ARG A 20 12.52 29.82 -10.00
C ARG A 20 12.27 29.34 -11.43
N LYS A 21 13.11 28.42 -11.94
CA LYS A 21 12.95 27.81 -13.27
C LYS A 21 11.63 27.04 -13.36
N ALA A 22 11.29 26.24 -12.36
CA ALA A 22 10.07 25.43 -12.31
C ALA A 22 8.80 26.31 -12.23
N ALA A 23 8.82 27.34 -11.40
CA ALA A 23 7.71 28.30 -11.29
C ALA A 23 7.49 29.06 -12.61
N LYS A 24 8.58 29.51 -13.26
CA LYS A 24 8.54 30.17 -14.57
C LYS A 24 7.96 29.26 -15.65
N ALA A 25 8.37 28.00 -15.70
CA ALA A 25 7.85 27.02 -16.66
C ALA A 25 6.33 26.84 -16.53
N LYS A 26 5.79 26.91 -15.30
CA LYS A 26 4.35 26.82 -15.01
C LYS A 26 3.62 28.17 -15.01
N ARG A 27 4.31 29.29 -15.31
CA ARG A 27 3.79 30.66 -15.29
C ARG A 27 3.11 31.05 -13.97
N ILE A 28 3.64 30.58 -12.84
CA ILE A 28 3.15 30.92 -11.49
C ILE A 28 4.28 31.53 -10.65
N SER A 29 3.93 32.10 -9.49
CA SER A 29 4.94 32.60 -8.55
C SER A 29 5.69 31.46 -7.88
N MET A 30 6.90 31.73 -7.37
CA MET A 30 7.67 30.74 -6.61
C MET A 30 6.94 30.30 -5.35
N SER A 31 6.25 31.22 -4.67
CA SER A 31 5.47 30.90 -3.47
C SER A 31 4.26 30.00 -3.78
N GLU A 32 3.60 30.22 -4.92
CA GLU A 32 2.53 29.33 -5.39
C GLU A 32 3.06 27.94 -5.69
N TRP A 33 4.16 27.87 -6.42
CA TRP A 33 4.78 26.60 -6.79
C TRP A 33 5.24 25.80 -5.57
N VAL A 34 5.92 26.45 -4.61
CA VAL A 34 6.36 25.80 -3.36
C VAL A 34 5.18 25.34 -2.53
N ARG A 35 4.11 26.14 -2.43
CA ARG A 35 2.92 25.74 -1.68
C ARG A 35 2.24 24.52 -2.31
N ALA A 36 2.11 24.50 -3.64
CA ALA A 36 1.55 23.35 -4.35
C ALA A 36 2.42 22.09 -4.18
N LEU A 37 3.75 22.24 -4.24
CA LEU A 37 4.68 21.14 -4.01
C LEU A 37 4.52 20.56 -2.59
N LEU A 38 4.48 21.41 -1.56
CA LEU A 38 4.31 20.99 -0.18
C LEU A 38 2.94 20.34 0.06
N ALA A 39 1.87 20.92 -0.50
CA ALA A 39 0.53 20.34 -0.39
C ALA A 39 0.45 18.94 -1.00
N ASN A 40 1.08 18.73 -2.16
CA ASN A 40 1.14 17.43 -2.80
C ASN A 40 1.97 16.44 -1.99
N ALA A 41 3.13 16.84 -1.50
CA ALA A 41 3.99 15.96 -0.68
C ALA A 41 3.27 15.49 0.59
N CYS A 42 2.57 16.39 1.29
CA CYS A 42 1.79 16.03 2.47
C CYS A 42 0.59 15.12 2.13
N ALA A 43 -0.06 15.34 0.99
CA ALA A 43 -1.17 14.49 0.55
C ALA A 43 -0.70 13.08 0.16
N GLU A 44 0.46 12.96 -0.50
CA GLU A 44 1.03 11.66 -0.87
C GLU A 44 1.48 10.86 0.36
N GLU A 45 2.03 11.51 1.39
CA GLU A 45 2.39 10.87 2.65
C GLU A 45 1.16 10.32 3.40
N ASP A 46 0.05 11.05 3.41
CA ASP A 46 -1.23 10.56 3.94
C ASP A 46 -1.78 9.39 3.11
N LEU A 47 -1.69 9.44 1.78
CA LEU A 47 -2.14 8.34 0.93
C LEU A 47 -1.28 7.07 1.11
N ALA A 48 0.04 7.21 1.19
CA ALA A 48 0.95 6.09 1.39
C ALA A 48 0.77 5.44 2.78
N SER A 49 0.59 6.24 3.83
CA SER A 49 0.30 5.75 5.18
C SER A 49 -1.08 5.07 5.28
N ARG A 50 -2.10 5.62 4.60
CA ARG A 50 -3.43 4.99 4.53
C ARG A 50 -3.43 3.70 3.71
N LEU A 51 -2.66 3.64 2.63
CA LEU A 51 -2.50 2.43 1.81
C LEU A 51 -1.80 1.33 2.61
N SER A 52 -0.69 1.63 3.28
CA SER A 52 0.02 0.65 4.12
C SER A 52 -0.87 0.12 5.25
N THR A 53 -1.56 1.00 5.97
CA THR A 53 -2.55 0.61 7.00
C THR A 53 -3.66 -0.28 6.43
N SER A 54 -4.13 0.02 5.21
CA SER A 54 -5.16 -0.77 4.54
C SER A 54 -4.64 -2.15 4.13
N ILE A 55 -3.42 -2.24 3.62
CA ILE A 55 -2.75 -3.50 3.29
C ILE A 55 -2.60 -4.34 4.55
N GLU A 56 -2.10 -3.77 5.65
CA GLU A 56 -1.96 -4.49 6.93
C GLU A 56 -3.31 -5.04 7.42
N ARG A 57 -4.37 -4.23 7.36
CA ARG A 57 -5.72 -4.65 7.75
C ARG A 57 -6.24 -5.79 6.87
N ILE A 58 -6.07 -5.68 5.55
CA ILE A 58 -6.48 -6.74 4.60
C ILE A 58 -5.67 -8.01 4.86
N SER A 59 -4.37 -7.92 5.07
CA SER A 59 -3.50 -9.07 5.38
C SER A 59 -3.95 -9.78 6.67
N ARG A 60 -4.18 -9.04 7.76
CA ARG A 60 -4.69 -9.59 9.02
C ARG A 60 -6.04 -10.29 8.83
N GLN A 61 -6.95 -9.68 8.08
CA GLN A 61 -8.27 -10.24 7.82
C GLN A 61 -8.20 -11.49 6.92
N SER A 62 -7.33 -11.49 5.91
CA SER A 62 -7.09 -12.65 5.05
C SER A 62 -6.53 -13.83 5.82
N VAL A 63 -5.56 -13.60 6.71
CA VAL A 63 -5.03 -14.65 7.61
C VAL A 63 -6.13 -15.18 8.52
N PHE A 64 -6.93 -14.31 9.14
CA PHE A 64 -8.06 -14.73 9.97
C PHE A 64 -9.07 -15.59 9.21
N MET A 65 -9.43 -15.20 7.98
CA MET A 65 -10.33 -15.97 7.13
C MET A 65 -9.73 -17.34 6.77
N MET A 66 -8.45 -17.39 6.41
CA MET A 66 -7.76 -18.64 6.08
C MET A 66 -7.78 -19.62 7.26
N VAL A 67 -7.40 -19.15 8.45
CA VAL A 67 -7.40 -19.97 9.67
C VAL A 67 -8.82 -20.38 10.06
N GLY A 68 -9.78 -19.46 9.98
CA GLY A 68 -11.18 -19.74 10.29
C GLY A 68 -11.80 -20.78 9.37
N VAL A 69 -11.55 -20.67 8.06
CA VAL A 69 -12.00 -21.67 7.07
C VAL A 69 -11.35 -23.02 7.33
N ASP A 70 -10.05 -23.05 7.62
CA ASP A 70 -9.35 -24.30 7.92
C ASP A 70 -9.90 -24.98 9.18
N ALA A 71 -10.17 -24.21 10.23
CA ALA A 71 -10.78 -24.72 11.46
C ALA A 71 -12.18 -25.29 11.22
N LEU A 72 -13.00 -24.62 10.40
CA LEU A 72 -14.33 -25.12 10.01
C LEU A 72 -14.25 -26.42 9.20
N LEU A 73 -13.28 -26.52 8.29
CA LEU A 73 -13.06 -27.72 7.47
C LEU A 73 -12.50 -28.88 8.30
N ALA A 74 -11.65 -28.61 9.28
CA ALA A 74 -11.07 -29.61 10.17
C ALA A 74 -12.11 -30.22 11.12
N GLY A 75 -13.11 -29.44 11.55
CA GLY A 75 -14.22 -29.92 12.39
C GLY A 75 -15.38 -30.54 11.61
N HIS A 76 -15.29 -30.62 10.28
CA HIS A 76 -16.38 -31.09 9.43
C HIS A 76 -16.46 -32.64 9.41
N SER A 77 -17.68 -33.19 9.33
CA SER A 77 -17.92 -34.64 9.35
C SER A 77 -17.37 -35.38 8.12
N ASP A 78 -17.26 -34.68 6.98
CA ASP A 78 -16.58 -35.17 5.78
C ASP A 78 -15.07 -34.85 5.82
N ASN A 79 -14.28 -35.86 6.18
CA ASN A 79 -12.82 -35.79 6.27
C ASN A 79 -12.11 -35.45 4.94
N ARG A 80 -12.77 -35.59 3.78
CA ARG A 80 -12.21 -35.26 2.46
C ARG A 80 -12.57 -33.85 1.99
N LEU A 81 -13.46 -33.15 2.70
CA LEU A 81 -13.92 -31.82 2.29
C LEU A 81 -12.78 -30.81 2.27
N ARG A 82 -11.89 -30.87 3.27
CA ARG A 82 -10.71 -30.00 3.37
C ARG A 82 -9.84 -30.08 2.11
N GLU A 83 -9.48 -31.29 1.70
CA GLU A 83 -8.65 -31.52 0.51
C GLU A 83 -9.32 -30.99 -0.78
N ARG A 84 -10.63 -31.24 -0.95
CA ARG A 84 -11.38 -30.74 -2.12
C ARG A 84 -11.45 -29.22 -2.14
N ALA A 85 -11.55 -28.56 -0.98
CA ALA A 85 -11.54 -27.10 -0.89
C ALA A 85 -10.21 -26.50 -1.34
N HIS A 86 -9.07 -27.07 -0.90
CA HIS A 86 -7.75 -26.64 -1.37
C HIS A 86 -7.56 -26.86 -2.87
N GLN A 87 -8.00 -28.00 -3.41
CA GLN A 87 -7.96 -28.26 -4.85
C GLN A 87 -8.82 -27.25 -5.65
N ALA A 88 -10.01 -26.91 -5.13
CA ALA A 88 -10.87 -25.90 -5.76
C ALA A 88 -10.25 -24.50 -5.73
N TYR A 89 -9.61 -24.13 -4.62
CA TYR A 89 -8.85 -22.88 -4.50
C TYR A 89 -7.71 -22.82 -5.53
N ALA A 90 -6.89 -23.86 -5.63
CA ALA A 90 -5.78 -23.91 -6.60
C ALA A 90 -6.26 -23.76 -8.05
N ARG A 91 -7.37 -24.42 -8.42
CA ARG A 91 -8.00 -24.24 -9.74
C ARG A 91 -8.44 -22.80 -9.97
N LYS A 92 -9.08 -22.17 -8.97
CA LYS A 92 -9.54 -20.78 -9.08
C LYS A 92 -8.40 -19.78 -9.18
N CYS A 93 -7.32 -19.95 -8.44
CA CYS A 93 -6.12 -19.11 -8.59
C CYS A 93 -5.56 -19.20 -10.01
N LYS A 94 -5.46 -20.41 -10.56
CA LYS A 94 -5.02 -20.63 -11.94
C LYS A 94 -5.94 -19.97 -12.97
N GLU A 95 -7.26 -20.10 -12.81
CA GLU A 95 -8.25 -19.45 -13.69
C GLU A 95 -8.14 -17.92 -13.67
N LEU A 96 -7.80 -17.34 -12.52
CA LEU A 96 -7.67 -15.89 -12.33
C LEU A 96 -6.27 -15.36 -12.65
N GLY A 97 -5.32 -16.21 -13.05
CA GLY A 97 -3.93 -15.82 -13.28
C GLY A 97 -3.18 -15.38 -12.01
N LEU A 98 -3.70 -15.73 -10.83
CA LEU A 98 -3.04 -15.51 -9.56
C LEU A 98 -1.96 -16.59 -9.40
N VAL A 99 -0.71 -16.24 -9.72
CA VAL A 99 0.45 -17.13 -9.53
C VAL A 99 0.54 -17.48 -8.04
N PRO A 100 0.67 -18.76 -7.65
CA PRO A 100 0.90 -19.10 -6.26
C PRO A 100 2.19 -18.43 -5.81
N GLY A 101 2.12 -17.63 -4.74
CA GLY A 101 3.32 -17.17 -4.05
C GLY A 101 4.14 -18.41 -3.70
N THR A 102 5.38 -18.44 -4.14
CA THR A 102 6.35 -19.49 -3.86
C THR A 102 6.29 -19.83 -2.37
N ASP A 103 6.23 -21.12 -2.03
CA ASP A 103 6.37 -21.64 -0.67
C ASP A 103 7.54 -20.96 0.05
N GLU A 104 7.26 -19.93 0.86
CA GLU A 104 8.09 -19.57 2.00
C GLU A 104 7.48 -20.24 3.23
N GLY A 105 7.87 -21.49 3.46
CA GLY A 105 7.30 -22.29 4.53
C GLY A 105 8.03 -23.61 4.79
N GLY A 106 9.29 -23.53 5.23
CA GLY A 106 9.87 -24.55 6.11
C GLY A 106 10.81 -25.57 5.45
N SER A 107 11.99 -25.11 5.03
CA SER A 107 13.17 -25.97 5.18
C SER A 107 13.62 -25.90 6.64
N ASN A 108 13.80 -27.08 7.25
CA ASN A 108 14.68 -27.41 8.38
C ASN A 108 14.04 -27.78 9.74
N GLU A 109 14.51 -28.95 10.22
CA GLU A 109 14.65 -29.48 11.60
C GLU A 109 13.58 -30.41 12.20
N ALA A 110 13.73 -31.72 11.97
CA ALA A 110 14.13 -32.74 12.98
C ALA A 110 13.91 -34.17 12.44
#